data_AF-D4JEP1-F1
#
_entry.id   AF-D4JEP1-F1
#
_cell.length_a   1.000
_cell.length_b   1.000
_cell.length_c   1.000
_cell.angle_alpha   90.00
_cell.angle_beta   90.00
_cell.angle_gamma   90.00
#
_symmetry.space_group_name_H-M   'P 1'
#
loop_
_entity.id
_entity.type
_entity.pdbx_description
1 polymer ?
#
loop_
_entity_poly.entity_id
_entity_poly.type
_entity_poly.pdbx_seq_one_letter_code
_entity_poly.pdbx_strand_id
1 'polypeptide(L)' 'MKTELILITMENGDEIKAELYPETAPKTVENFLKLVDEKFYDGLTFIGRFN' A
#
# COMPACT_ATOMS: atom_id res chain seq x y z
N MET A 1 0.57 -8.56 17.20
CA MET A 1 0.12 -7.34 16.47
C MET A 1 -0.89 -7.78 15.42
N LYS A 2 -1.79 -6.91 14.98
CA LYS A 2 -2.83 -7.26 14.01
C LYS A 2 -2.28 -7.09 12.58
N THR A 3 -2.56 -8.05 11.69
CA THR A 3 -2.30 -7.91 10.25
C THR A 3 -3.26 -6.88 9.66
N GLU A 4 -2.74 -5.97 8.83
CA GLU A 4 -3.56 -4.96 8.16
C GLU A 4 -3.75 -5.32 6.70
N LEU A 5 -4.98 -5.20 6.21
CA LEU A 5 -5.35 -5.48 4.83
C LEU A 5 -5.56 -4.17 4.08
N ILE A 6 -4.95 -4.04 2.91
CA ILE A 6 -5.08 -2.84 2.07
C ILE A 6 -5.57 -3.21 0.68
N LEU A 7 -6.23 -2.24 0.06
CA LEU A 7 -6.69 -2.28 -1.32
C LEU A 7 -6.12 -1.05 -2.04
N ILE A 8 -5.43 -1.29 -3.14
CA ILE A 8 -4.97 -0.24 -4.06
C ILE A 8 -5.87 -0.31 -5.29
N THR A 9 -6.54 0.78 -5.61
CA THR A 9 -7.37 0.91 -6.81
C THR A 9 -6.58 1.67 -7.87
N MET A 10 -6.43 1.05 -9.03
CA MET A 10 -5.74 1.62 -10.19
C MET A 10 -6.71 2.49 -11.00
N GLU A 11 -6.19 3.40 -11.83
CA GLU A 11 -7.01 4.31 -12.64
C GLU A 11 -7.93 3.56 -13.63
N ASN A 12 -7.49 2.40 -14.12
CA ASN A 12 -8.28 1.53 -15.00
C ASN A 12 -9.34 0.69 -14.25
N GLY A 13 -9.46 0.84 -12.93
CA GLY A 13 -10.38 0.08 -12.08
C GLY A 13 -9.82 -1.25 -11.58
N ASP A 14 -8.59 -1.63 -11.94
CA ASP A 14 -7.96 -2.83 -11.40
C ASP A 14 -7.69 -2.69 -9.90
N GLU A 15 -7.74 -3.81 -9.19
CA GLU A 15 -7.59 -3.88 -7.74
C GLU A 15 -6.37 -4.72 -7.35
N ILE A 16 -5.51 -4.17 -6.51
CA ILE A 16 -4.41 -4.90 -5.87
C ILE A 16 -4.72 -5.03 -4.38
N LYS A 17 -4.85 -6.27 -3.90
CA LYS A 17 -5.06 -6.59 -2.48
C LYS A 17 -3.75 -7.04 -1.86
N ALA A 18 -3.40 -6.50 -0.69
CA ALA A 18 -2.17 -6.84 0.01
C ALA A 18 -2.36 -6.94 1.52
N GLU A 19 -1.53 -7.77 2.15
CA GLU A 19 -1.45 -7.92 3.60
C GLU A 19 -0.15 -7.30 4.13
N LEU A 20 -0.26 -6.54 5.21
CA LEU A 20 0.86 -5.93 5.91
C LEU A 20 1.04 -6.62 7.26
N TYR A 21 2.29 -6.99 7.58
CA TYR A 21 2.63 -7.75 8.78
C TYR A 21 3.49 -6.89 9.74
N PRO A 22 2.87 -6.17 10.71
CA PRO A 22 3.62 -5.38 11.69
C PRO A 22 4.55 -6.23 12.55
N GLU A 23 4.26 -7.52 12.71
CA GLU A 23 5.13 -8.44 13.47
C GLU A 23 6.52 -8.61 12.82
N THR A 24 6.60 -8.51 11.49
CA THR A 24 7.87 -8.62 10.76
C THR A 24 8.58 -7.27 10.68
N ALA A 25 7.84 -6.19 10.42
CA ALA A 25 8.40 -4.86 10.20
C ALA A 25 7.49 -3.74 10.74
N PRO A 26 7.42 -3.55 12.07
CA PRO A 26 6.40 -2.70 12.70
C PRO A 26 6.49 -1.24 12.25
N LYS A 27 7.70 -0.68 12.24
CA LYS A 27 7.94 0.72 11.84
C LYS A 27 7.65 0.96 10.36
N THR A 28 7.91 -0.02 9.50
CA THR A 28 7.63 0.10 8.07
C THR A 28 6.14 0.09 7.81
N VAL A 29 5.40 -0.81 8.48
CA VAL A 29 3.94 -0.85 8.35
C VAL A 29 3.30 0.42 8.90
N GLU A 30 3.75 0.92 10.06
CA GLU A 30 3.26 2.19 10.63
C GLU A 30 3.47 3.37 9.67
N ASN A 31 4.69 3.53 9.13
CA ASN A 31 5.00 4.61 8.19
C ASN A 31 4.20 4.48 6.89
N PHE A 32 4.02 3.26 6.37
CA PHE A 32 3.24 3.03 5.15
C PHE A 32 1.78 3.43 5.36
N LEU A 33 1.15 2.98 6.46
CA LEU A 33 -0.25 3.31 6.78
C LEU A 33 -0.44 4.82 6.99
N LYS A 34 0.53 5.49 7.64
CA LYS A 34 0.51 6.94 7.77
C LYS A 34 0.47 7.65 6.41
N LEU A 35 1.28 7.21 5.44
CA LEU A 35 1.29 7.78 4.09
C LEU A 35 -0.02 7.50 3.34
N VAL A 36 -0.65 6.35 3.58
CA VAL A 36 -2.00 6.05 3.06
C VAL A 36 -3.04 7.02 3.63
N ASP A 37 -3.04 7.25 4.95
CA ASP A 37 -3.97 8.18 5.61
C ASP A 37 -3.77 9.64 5.13
N GLU A 38 -2.52 10.02 4.83
CA GLU A 38 -2.16 11.32 4.25
C GLU A 38 -2.47 11.42 2.74
N LYS A 39 -3.05 10.37 2.13
CA LYS A 39 -3.35 10.28 0.68
C LYS A 39 -2.12 10.47 -0.22
N PHE A 40 -0.93 10.15 0.29
CA PHE A 40 0.32 10.38 -0.42
C PHE A 40 0.41 9.61 -1.75
N TYR A 41 -0.19 8.42 -1.82
CA TYR A 41 -0.13 7.55 -3.00
C TYR A 41 -1.20 7.86 -4.06
N ASP A 42 -2.17 8.74 -3.77
CA ASP A 42 -3.23 9.09 -4.71
C ASP A 42 -2.63 9.77 -5.96
N GLY A 43 -2.93 9.22 -7.14
CA GLY A 43 -2.43 9.72 -8.42
C GLY A 43 -0.98 9.36 -8.76
N LEU A 44 -0.29 8.58 -7.91
CA LEU A 44 1.02 8.04 -8.26
C LEU A 44 0.92 6.91 -9.28
N THR A 45 1.89 6.85 -10.19
CA THR A 45 1.97 5.81 -11.21
C THR A 45 2.97 4.73 -10.81
N PHE A 46 2.59 3.47 -10.96
CA PHE A 46 3.53 2.35 -10.94
C PHE A 46 4.34 2.33 -12.25
N ILE A 47 5.55 2.93 -12.23
CA ILE A 47 6.46 3.05 -13.40
C ILE A 47 7.17 1.71 -13.73
N GLY A 48 6.81 0.60 -13.08
CA GLY A 48 7.46 -0.70 -13.24
C GLY A 48 7.71 -1.02 -14.72
N ARG A 49 9.00 -1.12 -15.11
CA ARG A 49 9.37 -1.55 -16.46
C ARG A 49 9.08 -3.05 -16.56
N PHE A 50 7.92 -3.39 -17.11
CA PHE A 50 7.64 -4.73 -17.58
C PHE A 50 8.36 -4.90 -18.92
N ASN A 51 9.49 -5.63 -18.91
CA ASN A 51 10.10 -6.18 -20.12
C ASN A 51 9.41 -7.48 -20.49
#